data_AF-A0A7R7W737-F1
#
_entry.id   AF-A0A7R7W737-F1
#
_cell.length_a   1.000
_cell.length_b   1.000
_cell.length_c   1.000
_cell.angle_alpha   90.00
_cell.angle_beta   90.00
_cell.angle_gamma   90.00
#
_symmetry.space_group_name_H-M   'P 1'
#
loop_
_entity.id
_entity.type
_entity.pdbx_description
1 polymer ?
#
loop_
_entity_poly.entity_id
_entity_poly.type
_entity_poly.pdbx_seq_one_letter_code
_entity_poly.pdbx_strand_id
1 'polypeptide(L)'
;MSALRSSGLPIRSLDAFADGYSHTYGGRCSFPFGEIPEAVFGGSTADLTRLAAAFQPCKKIGLSLAHHIHKIDFLRTQEHSSRPEYDFELPPSYEEARENTRSLARLLNLCPTLEELHLAWEYDDFEETAGVREELYFFDRVVESCQFQGLKKCALYDIRMSEATLMTFFRQRTRLVHLDLELIHIDGHSDGLFRLLSTAMPELNYLRLQYLYSSSGTIYFPHEPRDNLVRFPLSRSAQRLIRRGVDARRPVITKIR
;
A
#
# COMPACT_ATOMS: atom_id res chain seq x y z
N MET A 1 16.90 -6.95 5.07
CA MET A 1 16.80 -7.83 3.88
C MET A 1 18.07 -8.63 3.58
N SER A 2 19.27 -8.04 3.70
CA SER A 2 20.55 -8.75 3.56
C SER A 2 20.67 -10.02 4.43
N ALA A 3 20.18 -9.98 5.68
CA ALA A 3 20.13 -11.15 6.57
C ALA A 3 19.20 -12.27 6.08
N LEU A 4 18.08 -11.93 5.45
CA LEU A 4 17.17 -12.93 4.86
C LEU A 4 17.84 -13.63 3.69
N ARG A 5 18.54 -12.86 2.85
CA ARG A 5 19.31 -13.33 1.70
C ARG A 5 20.43 -14.30 2.09
N SER A 6 21.12 -14.05 3.20
CA SER A 6 22.21 -14.91 3.69
C SER A 6 21.71 -16.16 4.42
N SER A 7 20.57 -16.08 5.11
CA SER A 7 20.05 -17.19 5.92
C SER A 7 19.55 -18.38 5.09
N GLY A 8 18.97 -18.13 3.91
CA GLY A 8 18.30 -19.16 3.11
C GLY A 8 17.10 -19.82 3.81
N LEU A 9 16.65 -19.28 4.93
CA LEU A 9 15.58 -19.87 5.73
C LEU A 9 14.22 -19.62 5.09
N PRO A 10 13.29 -20.60 5.14
CA PRO A 10 11.93 -20.41 4.65
C PRO A 10 11.20 -19.28 5.38
N ILE A 11 10.74 -18.28 4.61
CA ILE A 11 9.94 -17.17 5.09
C ILE A 11 8.47 -17.54 4.89
N ARG A 12 7.72 -17.66 5.98
CA ARG A 12 6.27 -17.94 5.94
C ARG A 12 5.43 -16.66 5.93
N SER A 13 5.96 -15.61 6.53
CA SER A 13 5.36 -14.29 6.63
C SER A 13 6.47 -13.26 6.69
N LEU A 14 6.36 -12.21 5.89
CA LEU A 14 7.15 -11.00 6.02
C LEU A 14 6.21 -9.89 6.49
N ASP A 15 6.47 -9.35 7.66
CA ASP A 15 5.66 -8.29 8.25
C ASP A 15 6.64 -7.21 8.70
N ALA A 16 6.78 -6.19 7.86
CA ALA A 16 7.63 -5.01 8.08
C ALA A 16 6.75 -3.79 8.30
N PHE A 17 5.82 -3.90 9.26
CA PHE A 17 5.35 -2.76 10.02
C PHE A 17 6.28 -2.69 11.23
N ALA A 18 7.34 -1.89 11.15
CA ALA A 18 8.20 -1.76 12.33
C ALA A 18 7.41 -1.05 13.45
N ASP A 19 7.72 -1.38 14.70
CA ASP A 19 7.39 -0.58 15.89
C ASP A 19 8.64 0.24 16.31
N GLY A 20 9.51 0.62 15.36
CA GLY A 20 10.89 1.04 15.62
C GLY A 20 11.38 2.37 15.00
N TYR A 21 10.60 3.02 14.14
CA TYR A 21 10.89 4.34 13.57
C TYR A 21 9.71 5.29 13.81
N SER A 22 9.80 6.08 14.87
CA SER A 22 8.86 7.16 15.14
C SER A 22 9.14 8.30 14.15
N HIS A 23 8.30 8.47 13.14
CA HIS A 23 8.22 9.74 12.43
C HIS A 23 7.59 10.79 13.34
N THR A 24 8.03 12.04 13.23
CA THR A 24 7.66 13.20 14.06
C THR A 24 6.15 13.48 14.11
N TYR A 25 5.35 12.84 13.26
CA TYR A 25 3.89 13.00 13.14
C TYR A 25 3.09 11.70 13.34
N GLY A 26 3.58 10.75 14.16
CA GLY A 26 2.76 9.61 14.60
C GLY A 26 2.43 8.59 13.50
N GLY A 27 3.31 8.48 12.50
CA GLY A 27 3.24 7.47 11.44
C GLY A 27 3.38 6.05 11.96
N ARG A 28 3.01 5.07 11.12
CA ARG A 28 3.49 3.69 11.25
C ARG A 28 5.01 3.72 10.93
N CYS A 29 5.75 2.65 11.13
CA CYS A 29 7.14 2.68 10.68
C CYS A 29 7.20 2.19 9.23
N SER A 30 7.63 3.06 8.33
CA SER A 30 7.74 2.77 6.90
C SER A 30 9.12 2.28 6.48
N PHE A 31 9.10 1.49 5.42
CA PHE A 31 10.28 1.08 4.66
C PHE A 31 10.48 2.05 3.50
N PRO A 32 11.61 2.79 3.43
CA PRO A 32 11.87 3.70 2.32
C PRO A 32 11.96 2.91 1.00
N PHE A 33 11.29 3.38 -0.04
CA PHE A 33 11.24 2.69 -1.33
C PHE A 33 12.64 2.40 -1.93
N GLY A 34 13.61 3.28 -1.69
CA GLY A 34 14.99 3.15 -2.17
C GLY A 34 15.79 2.02 -1.52
N GLU A 35 15.31 1.42 -0.42
CA GLU A 35 15.96 0.24 0.16
C GLU A 35 15.54 -1.08 -0.53
N ILE A 36 14.44 -1.07 -1.30
CA ILE A 36 13.92 -2.27 -1.96
C ILE A 36 14.85 -2.77 -3.07
N PRO A 37 15.39 -1.92 -3.96
CA PRO A 37 16.33 -2.38 -4.99
C PRO A 37 17.55 -3.09 -4.41
N GLU A 38 18.20 -2.50 -3.41
CA GLU A 38 19.36 -3.11 -2.74
C GLU A 38 18.98 -4.45 -2.07
N ALA A 39 17.80 -4.49 -1.44
CA ALA A 39 17.27 -5.71 -0.82
C ALA A 39 17.05 -6.86 -1.81
N VAL A 40 16.62 -6.56 -3.04
CA VAL A 40 16.30 -7.57 -4.07
C VAL A 40 17.52 -7.87 -4.96
N PHE A 41 18.33 -6.86 -5.31
CA PHE A 41 19.39 -6.94 -6.32
C PHE A 41 20.82 -6.71 -5.80
N GLY A 42 21.01 -6.29 -4.55
CA GLY A 42 22.35 -5.98 -4.00
C GLY A 42 23.26 -7.19 -3.77
N GLY A 43 23.04 -8.30 -4.47
CA GLY A 43 23.71 -9.59 -4.28
C GLY A 43 23.96 -10.32 -5.60
N SER A 44 24.61 -11.47 -5.50
CA SER A 44 24.87 -12.33 -6.67
C SER A 44 23.60 -12.99 -7.19
N THR A 45 23.64 -13.54 -8.41
CA THR A 45 22.54 -14.37 -8.94
C THR A 45 22.19 -15.54 -8.01
N ALA A 46 23.19 -16.13 -7.35
CA ALA A 46 22.97 -17.19 -6.36
C ALA A 46 22.19 -16.70 -5.13
N ASP A 47 22.43 -15.45 -4.71
CA ASP A 47 21.69 -14.80 -3.63
C ASP A 47 20.22 -14.59 -3.99
N LEU A 48 19.94 -14.15 -5.22
CA LEU A 48 18.56 -13.98 -5.70
C LEU A 48 17.81 -15.32 -5.73
N THR A 49 18.45 -16.40 -6.19
CA THR A 49 17.87 -17.74 -6.18
C THR A 49 17.56 -18.22 -4.75
N ARG A 50 18.48 -17.98 -3.80
CA ARG A 50 18.24 -18.29 -2.38
C ARG A 50 17.08 -17.49 -1.81
N LEU A 51 17.02 -16.19 -2.13
CA LEU A 51 15.94 -15.31 -1.71
C LEU A 51 14.60 -15.81 -2.26
N ALA A 52 14.54 -16.11 -3.56
CA ALA A 52 13.35 -16.66 -4.20
C ALA A 52 12.89 -17.97 -3.52
N ALA A 53 13.83 -18.89 -3.24
CA ALA A 53 13.53 -20.14 -2.53
C ALA A 53 13.02 -19.90 -1.10
N ALA A 54 13.60 -18.94 -0.38
CA ALA A 54 13.15 -18.54 0.95
C ALA A 54 11.71 -17.99 0.94
N PHE A 55 11.33 -17.23 -0.09
CA PHE A 55 10.00 -16.63 -0.23
C PHE A 55 8.95 -17.53 -0.87
N GLN A 56 9.32 -18.67 -1.48
CA GLN A 56 8.36 -19.62 -2.05
C GLN A 56 7.19 -20.00 -1.12
N PRO A 57 7.42 -20.34 0.17
CA PRO A 57 6.34 -20.68 1.10
C PRO A 57 5.70 -19.46 1.79
N CYS A 58 6.03 -18.24 1.38
CA CYS A 58 5.53 -17.02 2.01
C CYS A 58 4.06 -16.80 1.68
N LYS A 59 3.22 -16.81 2.72
CA LYS A 59 1.77 -16.66 2.60
C LYS A 59 1.28 -15.27 2.98
N LYS A 60 2.09 -14.47 3.66
CA LYS A 60 1.72 -13.14 4.14
C LYS A 60 2.83 -12.14 3.87
N ILE A 61 2.47 -11.01 3.26
CA ILE A 61 3.32 -9.84 3.15
C ILE A 61 2.58 -8.66 3.75
N GLY A 62 3.23 -8.00 4.70
CA GLY A 62 2.81 -6.74 5.28
C GLY A 62 3.94 -5.73 5.16
N LEU A 63 3.71 -4.63 4.45
CA LEU A 63 4.69 -3.56 4.27
C LEU A 63 4.02 -2.21 4.51
N SER A 64 4.64 -1.37 5.34
CA SER A 64 4.42 0.07 5.33
C SER A 64 5.54 0.71 4.52
N LEU A 65 5.21 1.61 3.60
CA LEU A 65 6.14 2.16 2.62
C LEU A 65 6.10 3.69 2.67
N ALA A 66 7.23 4.34 2.42
CA ALA A 66 7.33 5.79 2.33
C ALA A 66 8.25 6.19 1.17
N HIS A 67 8.26 7.48 0.87
CA HIS A 67 9.13 8.05 -0.14
C HIS A 67 10.59 7.69 0.11
N HIS A 68 11.33 7.46 -0.98
CA HIS A 68 12.79 7.46 -0.88
C HIS A 68 13.28 8.90 -0.78
N ILE A 69 14.00 9.21 0.29
CA ILE A 69 14.46 10.57 0.56
C ILE A 69 15.97 10.62 0.62
N HIS A 70 16.58 11.53 -0.15
CA HIS A 70 18.00 11.85 -0.03
C HIS A 70 18.19 12.91 1.04
N LYS A 71 18.88 12.59 2.14
CA LYS A 71 19.34 13.59 3.09
C LYS A 71 20.51 14.37 2.49
N ILE A 72 20.36 15.67 2.34
CA ILE A 72 21.52 16.53 2.08
C ILE A 72 22.21 16.79 3.43
N ASP A 73 23.32 16.10 3.68
CA ASP A 73 24.30 16.57 4.66
C ASP A 73 24.95 17.83 4.09
N PHE A 74 24.54 19.03 4.54
CA PHE A 74 25.37 20.20 4.34
C PHE A 74 26.63 20.06 5.18
N LEU A 75 27.67 19.44 4.61
CA LEU A 75 29.05 19.70 5.01
C LEU A 75 29.38 21.14 4.64
N ARG A 76 28.91 22.13 5.40
CA ARG A 76 29.43 23.50 5.34
C ARG A 76 29.23 24.26 6.65
N THR A 77 30.37 24.47 7.31
CA THR A 77 30.75 25.69 8.04
C THR A 77 29.67 26.28 8.94
N GLN A 78 29.84 26.02 10.25
CA GLN A 78 29.48 26.97 11.30
C GLN A 78 29.80 28.39 10.82
N GLU A 79 28.78 29.17 10.50
CA GLU A 79 28.68 30.58 10.83
C GLU A 79 27.29 31.09 10.44
N HIS A 80 26.47 31.27 11.49
CA HIS A 80 25.32 32.16 11.53
C HIS A 80 24.07 31.82 10.68
N SER A 81 23.19 30.98 11.21
CA SER A 81 21.74 31.28 11.14
C SER A 81 20.98 30.60 12.28
N SER A 82 20.19 31.37 13.02
CA SER A 82 19.39 30.93 14.17
C SER A 82 17.98 30.53 13.70
N ARG A 83 17.89 29.49 12.89
CA ARG A 83 16.70 28.68 12.61
C ARG A 83 17.17 27.24 12.40
N PRO A 84 16.39 26.20 12.75
CA PRO A 84 16.69 24.87 12.26
C PRO A 84 16.56 24.94 10.74
N GLU A 85 17.69 25.06 10.05
CA GLU A 85 17.77 24.87 8.61
C GLU A 85 17.29 23.45 8.36
N TYR A 86 16.14 23.35 7.67
CA TYR A 86 15.61 22.08 7.20
C TYR A 86 16.74 21.36 6.47
N ASP A 87 17.11 20.16 6.93
CA ASP A 87 17.82 19.22 6.07
C ASP A 87 16.98 19.15 4.78
N PHE A 88 17.50 19.72 3.68
CA PHE A 88 16.76 19.74 2.44
C PHE A 88 16.73 18.32 1.92
N GLU A 89 15.60 17.67 2.13
CA GLU A 89 15.31 16.34 1.65
C GLU A 89 14.95 16.42 0.17
N LEU A 90 15.81 15.89 -0.71
CA LEU A 90 15.53 15.91 -2.14
C LEU A 90 14.65 14.71 -2.53
N PRO A 91 13.58 14.94 -3.30
CA PRO A 91 12.79 13.85 -3.85
C PRO A 91 13.64 13.01 -4.82
N PRO A 92 13.26 11.73 -5.04
CA PRO A 92 13.97 10.88 -5.98
C PRO A 92 13.76 11.38 -7.43
N SER A 93 14.71 11.10 -8.31
CA SER A 93 14.48 11.26 -9.75
C SER A 93 13.38 10.30 -10.24
N TYR A 94 12.80 10.57 -11.41
CA TYR A 94 11.81 9.67 -12.00
C TYR A 94 12.38 8.27 -12.22
N GLU A 95 13.60 8.16 -12.74
CA GLU A 95 14.26 6.89 -13.04
C GLU A 95 14.53 6.07 -11.78
N GLU A 96 14.97 6.71 -10.69
CA GLU A 96 15.18 6.06 -9.39
C GLU A 96 13.85 5.56 -8.81
N ALA A 97 12.85 6.45 -8.70
CA ALA A 97 11.50 6.09 -8.28
C ALA A 97 10.95 4.91 -9.09
N ARG A 98 11.18 4.93 -10.40
CA ARG A 98 10.74 3.90 -11.34
C ARG A 98 11.41 2.54 -11.10
N GLU A 99 12.67 2.51 -10.70
CA GLU A 99 13.34 1.26 -10.31
C GLU A 99 12.89 0.79 -8.93
N ASN A 100 12.62 1.71 -8.00
CA ASN A 100 12.06 1.39 -6.69
C ASN A 100 10.70 0.67 -6.82
N THR A 101 9.76 1.23 -7.60
CA THR A 101 8.43 0.63 -7.84
C THR A 101 8.51 -0.73 -8.54
N ARG A 102 9.41 -0.88 -9.51
CA ARG A 102 9.68 -2.19 -10.16
C ARG A 102 10.24 -3.21 -9.19
N SER A 103 11.13 -2.79 -8.31
CA SER A 103 11.77 -3.67 -7.33
C SER A 103 10.76 -4.22 -6.33
N LEU A 104 9.79 -3.40 -5.90
CA LEU A 104 8.67 -3.87 -5.08
C LEU A 104 7.85 -4.95 -5.80
N ALA A 105 7.46 -4.72 -7.05
CA ALA A 105 6.71 -5.71 -7.81
C ALA A 105 7.49 -7.04 -7.96
N ARG A 106 8.81 -6.95 -8.20
CA ARG A 106 9.68 -8.13 -8.27
C ARG A 106 9.75 -8.87 -6.91
N LEU A 107 9.85 -8.15 -5.80
CA LEU A 107 9.82 -8.74 -4.44
C LEU A 107 8.51 -9.49 -4.20
N LEU A 108 7.36 -8.88 -4.53
CA LEU A 108 6.05 -9.51 -4.35
C LEU A 108 5.91 -10.78 -5.21
N ASN A 109 6.47 -10.77 -6.43
CA ASN A 109 6.48 -11.94 -7.32
C ASN A 109 7.37 -13.11 -6.83
N LEU A 110 8.23 -12.91 -5.83
CA LEU A 110 8.96 -14.02 -5.19
C LEU A 110 8.04 -14.92 -4.35
N CYS A 111 6.80 -14.48 -4.08
CA CYS A 111 5.85 -15.15 -3.19
C CYS A 111 4.64 -15.71 -3.98
N PRO A 112 4.79 -16.78 -4.78
CA PRO A 112 3.68 -17.31 -5.60
C PRO A 112 2.54 -17.91 -4.76
N THR A 113 2.78 -18.22 -3.47
CA THR A 113 1.78 -18.77 -2.55
C THR A 113 1.11 -17.72 -1.65
N LEU A 114 1.25 -16.43 -1.99
CA LEU A 114 0.73 -15.33 -1.18
C LEU A 114 -0.80 -15.41 -1.02
N GLU A 115 -1.26 -15.46 0.23
CA GLU A 115 -2.69 -15.50 0.61
C GLU A 115 -3.14 -14.20 1.29
N GLU A 116 -2.22 -13.43 1.88
CA GLU A 116 -2.50 -12.19 2.63
C GLU A 116 -1.53 -11.07 2.22
N LEU A 117 -2.07 -9.94 1.75
CA LEU A 117 -1.30 -8.77 1.33
C LEU A 117 -1.79 -7.54 2.07
N HIS A 118 -0.93 -6.95 2.90
CA HIS A 118 -1.16 -5.69 3.58
C HIS A 118 -0.15 -4.67 3.07
N LEU A 119 -0.63 -3.58 2.48
CA LEU A 119 0.19 -2.47 2.02
C LEU A 119 -0.30 -1.19 2.66
N ALA A 120 0.61 -0.44 3.26
CA ALA A 120 0.37 0.90 3.73
C ALA A 120 1.35 1.85 3.06
N TRP A 121 0.88 3.05 2.79
CA TRP A 121 1.72 4.17 2.41
C TRP A 121 1.75 5.17 3.57
N GLU A 122 2.91 5.79 3.79
CA GLU A 122 3.09 6.90 4.71
C GLU A 122 3.34 8.16 3.90
N TYR A 123 2.40 9.10 4.02
CA TYR A 123 2.44 10.34 3.28
C TYR A 123 3.38 11.35 3.95
N ASP A 124 4.32 11.84 3.16
CA ASP A 124 5.15 12.98 3.49
C ASP A 124 4.81 14.17 2.58
N ASP A 125 4.86 15.39 3.12
CA ASP A 125 4.46 16.61 2.42
C ASP A 125 5.60 17.12 1.51
N PHE A 126 5.79 16.44 0.38
CA PHE A 126 6.79 16.81 -0.64
C PHE A 126 6.19 17.63 -1.77
N GLU A 127 7.04 18.43 -2.43
CA GLU A 127 6.70 19.04 -3.72
C GLU A 127 6.42 17.94 -4.76
N GLU A 128 5.33 18.10 -5.51
CA GLU A 128 4.91 17.12 -6.50
C GLU A 128 5.85 17.13 -7.71
N THR A 129 6.90 16.32 -7.64
CA THR A 129 7.81 16.01 -8.76
C THR A 129 7.38 14.74 -9.48
N ALA A 130 7.92 14.49 -10.68
CA ALA A 130 7.66 13.25 -11.42
C ALA A 130 8.08 11.99 -10.66
N GLY A 131 9.17 12.03 -9.88
CA GLY A 131 9.63 10.91 -9.06
C GLY A 131 8.73 10.65 -7.86
N VAL A 132 8.35 11.70 -7.13
CA VAL A 132 7.36 11.62 -6.03
C VAL A 132 6.05 11.02 -6.56
N ARG A 133 5.58 11.48 -7.71
CA ARG A 133 4.37 10.96 -8.33
C ARG A 133 4.48 9.49 -8.76
N GLU A 134 5.63 9.04 -9.29
CA GLU A 134 5.85 7.61 -9.61
C GLU A 134 5.78 6.74 -8.36
N GLU A 135 6.40 7.14 -7.24
CA GLU A 135 6.33 6.37 -5.98
C GLU A 135 4.94 6.42 -5.34
N LEU A 136 4.27 7.57 -5.37
CA LEU A 136 2.93 7.73 -4.80
C LEU A 136 1.89 6.83 -5.48
N TYR A 137 2.08 6.53 -6.77
CA TYR A 137 1.24 5.61 -7.57
C TYR A 137 1.90 4.23 -7.74
N PHE A 138 2.80 3.82 -6.84
CA PHE A 138 3.51 2.53 -6.94
C PHE A 138 2.57 1.33 -7.15
N PHE A 139 1.35 1.41 -6.60
CA PHE A 139 0.39 0.31 -6.67
C PHE A 139 -0.03 0.02 -8.11
N ASP A 140 -0.05 1.02 -9.01
CA ASP A 140 -0.31 0.83 -10.43
C ASP A 140 0.69 -0.19 -11.02
N ARG A 141 1.98 -0.03 -10.71
CA ARG A 141 3.05 -0.95 -11.15
C ARG A 141 2.93 -2.33 -10.54
N VAL A 142 2.51 -2.42 -9.27
CA VAL A 142 2.25 -3.69 -8.60
C VAL A 142 1.15 -4.46 -9.33
N VAL A 143 0.05 -3.80 -9.69
CA VAL A 143 -1.07 -4.43 -10.42
C VAL A 143 -0.68 -4.83 -11.83
N GLU A 144 0.11 -4.02 -12.53
CA GLU A 144 0.63 -4.35 -13.87
C GLU A 144 1.51 -5.61 -13.87
N SER A 145 2.30 -5.79 -12.81
CA SER A 145 3.41 -6.76 -12.82
C SER A 145 3.17 -8.01 -11.98
N CYS A 146 2.19 -8.00 -11.05
CA CYS A 146 1.99 -9.09 -10.09
C CYS A 146 0.68 -9.86 -10.33
N GLN A 147 0.78 -11.19 -10.26
CA GLN A 147 -0.39 -12.07 -10.31
C GLN A 147 -0.66 -12.66 -8.92
N PHE A 148 -1.66 -12.11 -8.22
CA PHE A 148 -2.03 -12.55 -6.88
C PHE A 148 -3.11 -13.64 -6.91
N GLN A 149 -2.85 -14.77 -7.58
CA GLN A 149 -3.85 -15.81 -7.85
C GLN A 149 -4.42 -16.47 -6.58
N GLY A 150 -3.63 -16.56 -5.51
CA GLY A 150 -3.99 -17.19 -4.25
C GLY A 150 -4.53 -16.24 -3.18
N LEU A 151 -4.69 -14.95 -3.49
CA LEU A 151 -4.96 -13.92 -2.49
C LEU A 151 -6.37 -14.05 -1.89
N LYS A 152 -6.43 -14.19 -0.57
CA LYS A 152 -7.66 -14.31 0.22
C LYS A 152 -7.91 -13.09 1.09
N LYS A 153 -6.86 -12.39 1.52
CA LYS A 153 -6.98 -11.18 2.33
C LYS A 153 -6.19 -10.03 1.73
N CYS A 154 -6.80 -8.86 1.64
CA CYS A 154 -6.17 -7.64 1.18
C CYS A 154 -6.50 -6.51 2.14
N ALA A 155 -5.47 -5.81 2.61
CA ALA A 155 -5.60 -4.59 3.39
C ALA A 155 -4.75 -3.48 2.75
N LEU A 156 -5.38 -2.38 2.35
CA LEU A 156 -4.71 -1.24 1.74
C LEU A 156 -4.96 0.00 2.61
N TYR A 157 -3.90 0.74 2.92
CA TYR A 157 -3.95 1.93 3.76
C TYR A 157 -3.22 3.10 3.09
N ASP A 158 -3.91 4.23 2.92
CA ASP A 158 -3.37 5.48 2.39
C ASP A 158 -2.80 5.40 0.96
N ILE A 159 -3.38 4.51 0.12
CA ILE A 159 -2.86 4.24 -1.23
C ILE A 159 -3.61 5.07 -2.28
N ARG A 160 -2.85 5.66 -3.21
CA ARG A 160 -3.36 6.27 -4.43
C ARG A 160 -3.27 5.30 -5.60
N MET A 161 -4.30 5.28 -6.45
CA MET A 161 -4.33 4.46 -7.65
C MET A 161 -5.33 5.00 -8.69
N SER A 162 -5.12 4.64 -9.95
CA SER A 162 -6.11 4.91 -11.00
C SER A 162 -7.35 3.99 -10.88
N GLU A 163 -8.48 4.43 -11.42
CA GLU A 163 -9.66 3.55 -11.61
C GLU A 163 -9.30 2.28 -12.39
N ALA A 164 -8.44 2.40 -13.42
CA ALA A 164 -8.02 1.25 -14.22
C ALA A 164 -7.24 0.23 -13.38
N THR A 165 -6.34 0.69 -12.53
CA THR A 165 -5.58 -0.14 -11.57
C THR A 165 -6.53 -0.84 -10.60
N LEU A 166 -7.43 -0.07 -9.98
CA LEU A 166 -8.43 -0.58 -9.05
C LEU A 166 -9.25 -1.72 -9.68
N MET A 167 -9.77 -1.49 -10.88
CA MET A 167 -10.60 -2.45 -11.59
C MET A 167 -9.80 -3.68 -12.05
N THR A 168 -8.59 -3.48 -12.56
CA THR A 168 -7.71 -4.57 -13.00
C THR A 168 -7.31 -5.46 -11.83
N PHE A 169 -7.01 -4.84 -10.68
CA PHE A 169 -6.75 -5.59 -9.46
C PHE A 169 -7.98 -6.40 -9.07
N PHE A 170 -9.09 -5.77 -8.70
CA PHE A 170 -10.20 -6.50 -8.08
C PHE A 170 -10.92 -7.49 -9.00
N ARG A 171 -10.91 -7.30 -10.33
CA ARG A 171 -11.53 -8.27 -11.27
C ARG A 171 -10.93 -9.67 -11.20
N GLN A 172 -9.64 -9.78 -10.90
CA GLN A 172 -8.96 -11.08 -10.88
C GLN A 172 -9.04 -11.78 -9.52
N ARG A 173 -9.58 -11.13 -8.47
CA ARG A 173 -9.56 -11.62 -7.07
C ARG A 173 -10.93 -12.16 -6.64
N THR A 174 -11.41 -13.19 -7.33
CA THR A 174 -12.72 -13.82 -7.05
C THR A 174 -12.76 -14.61 -5.73
N ARG A 175 -11.60 -14.95 -5.16
CA ARG A 175 -11.45 -15.74 -3.92
C ARG A 175 -11.16 -14.89 -2.69
N LEU A 176 -11.34 -13.57 -2.78
CA LEU A 176 -11.10 -12.67 -1.67
C LEU A 176 -12.15 -12.88 -0.58
N VAL A 177 -11.70 -13.19 0.63
CA VAL A 177 -12.52 -13.43 1.83
C VAL A 177 -12.55 -12.20 2.73
N HIS A 178 -11.47 -11.42 2.73
CA HIS A 178 -11.31 -10.24 3.57
C HIS A 178 -10.79 -9.07 2.76
N LEU A 179 -11.49 -7.95 2.83
CA LEU A 179 -11.07 -6.69 2.24
C LEU A 179 -11.14 -5.56 3.28
N ASP A 180 -10.02 -4.88 3.48
CA ASP A 180 -9.92 -3.66 4.28
C ASP A 180 -9.32 -2.54 3.42
N LEU A 181 -10.07 -1.47 3.20
CA LEU A 181 -9.62 -0.29 2.46
C LEU A 181 -9.80 0.94 3.35
N GLU A 182 -8.69 1.58 3.69
CA GLU A 182 -8.64 2.77 4.53
C GLU A 182 -7.81 3.87 3.85
N LEU A 183 -8.31 5.11 3.80
CA LEU A 183 -7.61 6.25 3.18
C LEU A 183 -7.26 5.99 1.70
N ILE A 184 -8.19 5.46 0.90
CA ILE A 184 -7.89 5.17 -0.51
C ILE A 184 -8.26 6.35 -1.39
N HIS A 185 -7.32 6.77 -2.24
CA HIS A 185 -7.50 7.82 -3.23
C HIS A 185 -7.60 7.21 -4.63
N ILE A 186 -8.77 7.36 -5.26
CA ILE A 186 -9.06 6.82 -6.59
C ILE A 186 -9.08 7.97 -7.59
N ASP A 187 -8.17 7.92 -8.56
CA ASP A 187 -8.23 8.81 -9.72
C ASP A 187 -9.24 8.26 -10.74
N GLY A 188 -10.42 8.89 -10.80
CA GLY A 188 -11.55 8.45 -11.61
C GLY A 188 -12.77 8.06 -10.76
N HIS A 189 -13.55 7.10 -11.26
CA HIS A 189 -14.79 6.65 -10.63
C HIS A 189 -14.59 5.38 -9.79
N SER A 190 -15.41 5.25 -8.74
CA SER A 190 -15.35 4.11 -7.80
C SER A 190 -16.54 3.14 -7.93
N ASP A 191 -17.55 3.47 -8.74
CA ASP A 191 -18.77 2.65 -8.92
C ASP A 191 -18.46 1.23 -9.44
N GLY A 192 -17.40 1.10 -10.24
CA GLY A 192 -16.91 -0.19 -10.71
C GLY A 192 -16.53 -1.13 -9.58
N LEU A 193 -15.80 -0.63 -8.57
CA LEU A 193 -15.38 -1.40 -7.40
C LEU A 193 -16.59 -1.93 -6.63
N PHE A 194 -17.51 -1.05 -6.25
CA PHE A 194 -18.67 -1.43 -5.44
C PHE A 194 -19.56 -2.46 -6.11
N ARG A 195 -19.68 -2.38 -7.44
CA ARG A 195 -20.34 -3.40 -8.24
C ARG A 195 -19.62 -4.74 -8.14
N LEU A 196 -18.29 -4.77 -8.36
CA LEU A 196 -17.48 -5.99 -8.26
C LEU A 196 -17.57 -6.66 -6.90
N LEU A 197 -17.56 -5.90 -5.80
CA LEU A 197 -17.67 -6.44 -4.44
C LEU A 197 -18.95 -7.26 -4.26
N SER A 198 -20.04 -6.84 -4.89
CA SER A 198 -21.34 -7.52 -4.79
C SER A 198 -21.58 -8.63 -5.83
N THR A 199 -20.89 -8.59 -6.98
CA THR A 199 -21.17 -9.52 -8.10
C THR A 199 -20.06 -10.51 -8.40
N ALA A 200 -18.81 -10.22 -8.02
CA ALA A 200 -17.64 -10.97 -8.47
C ALA A 200 -16.82 -11.60 -7.33
N MET A 201 -17.18 -11.35 -6.06
CA MET A 201 -16.46 -11.85 -4.88
C MET A 201 -17.38 -12.69 -3.98
N PRO A 202 -17.76 -13.92 -4.40
CA PRO A 202 -18.71 -14.76 -3.68
C PRO A 202 -18.20 -15.23 -2.31
N GLU A 203 -16.88 -15.27 -2.11
CA GLU A 203 -16.25 -15.70 -0.86
C GLU A 203 -16.06 -14.57 0.15
N LEU A 204 -16.34 -13.31 -0.23
CA LEU A 204 -16.11 -12.15 0.63
C LEU A 204 -16.97 -12.25 1.90
N ASN A 205 -16.32 -12.30 3.05
CA ASN A 205 -16.94 -12.52 4.36
C ASN A 205 -16.66 -11.38 5.34
N TYR A 206 -15.71 -10.51 5.01
CA TYR A 206 -15.40 -9.30 5.75
C TYR A 206 -15.09 -8.17 4.78
N LEU A 207 -15.78 -7.05 4.96
CA LEU A 207 -15.57 -5.82 4.19
C LEU A 207 -15.46 -4.66 5.17
N ARG A 208 -14.33 -3.95 5.13
CA ARG A 208 -14.16 -2.66 5.80
C ARG A 208 -13.77 -1.61 4.77
N LEU A 209 -14.52 -0.51 4.75
CA LEU A 209 -14.26 0.65 3.89
C LEU A 209 -14.28 1.90 4.76
N GLN A 210 -13.25 2.72 4.64
CA GLN A 210 -13.10 3.91 5.46
C GLN A 210 -12.29 4.97 4.72
N TYR A 211 -12.74 6.22 4.75
CA TYR A 211 -12.04 7.34 4.11
C TYR A 211 -11.66 7.04 2.65
N LEU A 212 -12.67 6.79 1.81
CA LEU A 212 -12.45 6.60 0.39
C LEU A 212 -12.69 7.93 -0.33
N TYR A 213 -11.80 8.26 -1.26
CA TYR A 213 -11.82 9.49 -2.04
C TYR A 213 -11.84 9.15 -3.53
N SER A 214 -12.60 9.91 -4.30
CA SER A 214 -12.48 9.94 -5.76
C SER A 214 -12.04 11.34 -6.20
N SER A 215 -11.70 11.50 -7.48
CA SER A 215 -11.44 12.81 -8.08
C SER A 215 -12.61 13.81 -7.92
N SER A 216 -13.82 13.32 -7.63
CA SER A 216 -15.02 14.15 -7.45
C SER A 216 -15.34 14.46 -5.99
N GLY A 217 -14.60 13.92 -5.02
CA GLY A 217 -14.80 14.20 -3.61
C GLY A 217 -14.75 12.96 -2.71
N THR A 218 -15.24 13.11 -1.49
CA THR A 218 -15.24 12.01 -0.52
C THR A 218 -16.42 11.09 -0.76
N ILE A 219 -16.23 9.77 -0.63
CA ILE A 219 -17.26 8.75 -0.83
C ILE A 219 -17.91 8.39 0.51
N TYR A 220 -19.25 8.38 0.52
CA TYR A 220 -20.07 8.10 1.69
C TYR A 220 -21.06 6.96 1.45
N PHE A 221 -21.61 6.40 2.53
CA PHE A 221 -22.53 5.24 2.50
C PHE A 221 -23.90 5.62 3.10
N PRO A 222 -24.72 6.44 2.41
CA PRO A 222 -25.90 7.09 3.00
C PRO A 222 -27.01 6.12 3.44
N HIS A 223 -27.07 4.93 2.83
CA HIS A 223 -28.13 3.94 3.07
C HIS A 223 -27.69 2.75 3.93
N GLU A 224 -26.48 2.83 4.51
CA GLU A 224 -25.99 1.74 5.33
C GLU A 224 -26.70 1.68 6.70
N PRO A 225 -27.09 0.49 7.18
CA PRO A 225 -27.58 0.31 8.54
C PRO A 225 -26.60 0.86 9.57
N ARG A 226 -27.11 1.45 10.65
CA ARG A 226 -26.28 2.08 11.69
C ARG A 226 -25.31 1.10 12.35
N ASP A 227 -25.69 -0.18 12.46
CA ASP A 227 -24.85 -1.21 13.08
C ASP A 227 -23.58 -1.53 12.26
N ASN A 228 -23.61 -1.24 10.96
CA ASN A 228 -22.47 -1.38 10.05
C ASN A 228 -21.68 -0.07 9.93
N LEU A 229 -22.15 1.02 10.53
CA LEU A 229 -21.51 2.32 10.52
C LEU A 229 -20.89 2.63 11.88
N VAL A 230 -19.56 2.61 11.95
CA VAL A 230 -18.85 3.13 13.12
C VAL A 230 -18.67 4.63 12.93
N ARG A 231 -19.38 5.43 13.72
CA ARG A 231 -19.19 6.89 13.77
C ARG A 231 -18.05 7.20 14.73
N PHE A 232 -16.99 7.86 14.24
CA PHE A 232 -16.00 8.42 15.13
C PHE A 232 -16.55 9.70 15.79
N PRO A 233 -16.38 9.87 17.11
CA PRO A 233 -16.86 11.06 17.81
C PRO A 233 -16.22 12.35 17.31
N LEU A 234 -15.05 12.27 16.67
CA LEU A 234 -14.23 13.42 16.26
C LEU A 234 -14.47 13.91 14.82
N SER A 235 -15.19 13.17 13.97
CA SER A 235 -15.47 13.60 12.60
C SER A 235 -16.85 13.15 12.13
N ARG A 236 -17.72 14.12 11.87
CA ARG A 236 -19.08 13.89 11.32
C ARG A 236 -19.06 13.39 9.87
N SER A 237 -17.93 13.50 9.17
CA SER A 237 -17.74 13.07 7.77
C SER A 237 -17.05 11.70 7.64
N ALA A 238 -16.42 11.19 8.70
CA ALA A 238 -15.74 9.90 8.72
C ALA A 238 -16.72 8.73 8.83
N GLN A 239 -17.27 8.25 7.71
CA GLN A 239 -18.06 7.02 7.73
C GLN A 239 -17.15 5.80 7.51
N ARG A 240 -17.04 4.97 8.54
CA ARG A 240 -16.47 3.63 8.44
C ARG A 240 -17.61 2.63 8.20
N LEU A 241 -17.59 1.97 7.05
CA LEU A 241 -18.43 0.81 6.75
C LEU A 241 -17.70 -0.46 7.22
N ILE A 242 -18.35 -1.26 8.05
CA ILE A 242 -17.92 -2.63 8.36
C ILE A 242 -19.10 -3.56 8.09
N ARG A 243 -18.90 -4.57 7.24
CA ARG A 243 -19.85 -5.66 7.02
C ARG A 243 -19.17 -7.00 7.22
N ARG A 244 -19.92 -7.97 7.74
CA ARG A 244 -19.43 -9.32 8.02
C ARG A 244 -20.44 -10.36 7.54
N GLY A 245 -19.98 -11.58 7.30
CA GLY A 245 -20.88 -12.66 6.93
C GLY A 245 -21.50 -12.42 5.55
N VAL A 246 -22.79 -12.71 5.45
CA VAL A 246 -23.59 -12.47 4.23
C VAL A 246 -23.67 -10.99 3.84
N ASP A 247 -23.58 -10.07 4.80
CA ASP A 247 -23.69 -8.64 4.52
C ASP A 247 -22.49 -8.11 3.74
N ALA A 248 -21.33 -8.73 3.87
CA ALA A 248 -20.11 -8.32 3.16
C ALA A 248 -20.28 -8.28 1.63
N ARG A 249 -21.23 -9.06 1.09
CA ARG A 249 -21.50 -9.20 -0.35
C ARG A 249 -22.69 -8.38 -0.85
N ARG A 250 -23.38 -7.65 0.04
CA ARG A 250 -24.51 -6.82 -0.37
C ARG A 250 -24.05 -5.67 -1.26
N PRO A 251 -24.88 -5.19 -2.19
CA PRO A 251 -24.59 -3.97 -2.92
C PRO A 251 -24.21 -2.82 -1.99
N VAL A 252 -23.16 -2.09 -2.34
CA VAL A 252 -22.75 -0.88 -1.62
C VAL A 252 -23.28 0.31 -2.42
N ILE A 253 -24.16 1.09 -1.80
CA ILE A 253 -24.72 2.31 -2.40
C ILE A 253 -23.91 3.48 -1.88
N THR A 254 -23.32 4.25 -2.79
CA THR A 254 -22.44 5.36 -2.46
C THR A 254 -23.04 6.71 -2.85
N LYS A 255 -22.52 7.76 -2.22
CA LYS A 255 -22.73 9.15 -2.62
C LYS A 255 -21.41 9.90 -2.51
N ILE A 256 -21.13 10.76 -3.48
CA ILE A 256 -19.96 11.64 -3.47
C ILE A 256 -20.40 13.01 -2.92
N ARG A 257 -19.58 13.59 -2.04
CA ARG A 257 -19.74 14.97 -1.54
C ARG A 257 -18.47 15.76 -1.76
#